data_AF-A0A149VIR7-F1
#
_entry.id   AF-A0A149VIR7-F1
#
_cell.length_a   1.000
_cell.length_b   1.000
_cell.length_c   1.000
_cell.angle_alpha   90.00
_cell.angle_beta   90.00
_cell.angle_gamma   90.00
#
_symmetry.space_group_name_H-M   'P 1'
#
loop_
_entity.id
_entity.type
_entity.pdbx_description
1 polymer ?
#
loop_
_entity_poly.entity_id
_entity_poly.type
_entity_poly.pdbx_seq_one_letter_code
_entity_poly.pdbx_strand_id
1 'polypeptide(L)'
;LRFDYILANPPFNVSDWWNASLEEDPRWQYGKPPAGNANYAWLQHILWHLAPDGTAGVVLANGSMSSNQNSEGEIRRRMVEADVVDCMVALPGQLFYSTQIPACLWFLTRTKKQKGWRDRRGEMLFIDARKLGKLVDRTRRELTDEDVARIADTYHAWRGEKNAGKYEDIPGFCKSATLDEV
;
A
#
# COMPACT_ATOMS: atom_id res chain seq x y z
N LEU A 1 19.51 -3.37 -9.21
CA LEU A 1 18.58 -2.72 -10.17
C LEU A 1 17.65 -1.77 -9.41
N ARG A 2 17.29 -0.65 -10.03
CA ARG A 2 16.30 0.32 -9.54
C ARG A 2 15.20 0.47 -10.60
N PHE A 3 13.94 0.53 -10.18
CA PHE A 3 12.78 0.57 -11.08
C PHE A 3 11.91 1.79 -10.80
N ASP A 4 11.38 2.42 -11.85
CA ASP A 4 10.47 3.57 -11.71
C ASP A 4 9.09 3.14 -11.23
N TYR A 5 8.64 1.95 -11.64
CA TYR A 5 7.36 1.37 -11.24
C TYR A 5 7.54 -0.08 -10.81
N ILE A 6 6.92 -0.44 -9.68
CA ILE A 6 6.85 -1.83 -9.22
C ILE A 6 5.39 -2.15 -8.88
N LEU A 7 4.83 -3.17 -9.54
CA LEU A 7 3.51 -3.70 -9.23
C LEU A 7 3.68 -5.15 -8.76
N ALA A 8 3.17 -5.48 -7.57
CA ALA A 8 3.36 -6.81 -6.99
C ALA A 8 2.12 -7.32 -6.26
N ASN A 9 1.83 -8.60 -6.45
CA ASN A 9 0.89 -9.37 -5.63
C ASN A 9 1.64 -10.59 -5.07
N PRO A 10 2.53 -10.37 -4.06
CA PRO A 10 3.30 -11.46 -3.48
C PRO A 10 2.38 -12.43 -2.71
N PRO A 11 2.81 -13.68 -2.49
CA PRO A 11 2.09 -14.60 -1.62
C PRO A 11 1.96 -14.02 -0.20
N PHE A 12 0.76 -14.07 0.38
CA PHE A 12 0.47 -13.49 1.69
C PHE A 12 0.93 -14.42 2.81
N ASN A 13 1.40 -13.84 3.92
CA ASN A 13 1.65 -14.54 5.18
C ASN A 13 2.60 -15.74 5.06
N VAL A 14 3.56 -15.70 4.12
CA VAL A 14 4.57 -16.76 3.96
C VAL A 14 5.41 -16.84 5.23
N SER A 15 5.48 -18.03 5.83
CA SER A 15 6.17 -18.28 7.10
C SER A 15 7.49 -19.04 6.95
N ASP A 16 7.75 -19.62 5.78
CA ASP A 16 8.93 -20.41 5.43
C ASP A 16 9.89 -19.66 4.49
N TRP A 17 10.04 -18.35 4.69
CA TRP A 17 10.87 -17.49 3.84
C TRP A 17 12.24 -17.14 4.42
N TRP A 18 12.41 -17.27 5.75
CA TRP A 18 13.59 -16.77 6.45
C TRP A 18 14.82 -17.67 6.28
N ASN A 19 15.99 -17.06 6.15
CA ASN A 19 17.29 -17.73 6.23
C ASN A 19 18.25 -16.86 7.07
N ALA A 20 19.15 -17.49 7.83
CA ALA A 20 20.14 -16.78 8.64
C ALA A 20 21.04 -15.84 7.82
N SER A 21 21.24 -16.08 6.52
CA SER A 21 21.96 -15.16 5.63
C SER A 21 21.29 -13.80 5.47
N LEU A 22 20.01 -13.68 5.82
CA LEU A 22 19.24 -12.44 5.74
C LEU A 22 19.31 -11.59 7.01
N GLU A 23 20.01 -12.02 8.07
CA GLU A 23 20.02 -11.33 9.37
C GLU A 23 20.37 -9.84 9.25
N GLU A 24 21.43 -9.53 8.49
CA GLU A 24 21.96 -8.18 8.29
C GLU A 24 21.69 -7.65 6.86
N ASP A 25 20.61 -8.11 6.24
CA ASP A 25 20.31 -7.70 4.87
C ASP A 25 20.02 -6.18 4.80
N PRO A 26 20.68 -5.43 3.89
CA PRO A 26 20.51 -3.98 3.79
C PRO A 26 19.09 -3.54 3.41
N ARG A 27 18.24 -4.47 2.95
CA ARG A 27 16.82 -4.23 2.69
C ARG A 27 16.03 -3.88 3.95
N TRP A 28 16.46 -4.31 5.15
CA TRP A 28 15.71 -4.15 6.40
C TRP A 28 15.85 -2.77 7.05
N GLN A 29 15.75 -1.70 6.25
CA GLN A 29 15.95 -0.31 6.69
C GLN A 29 14.99 0.13 7.79
N TYR A 30 13.79 -0.45 7.84
CA TYR A 30 12.73 -0.10 8.78
C TYR A 30 12.60 -1.15 9.89
N GLY A 31 13.57 -2.05 10.01
CA GLY A 31 13.61 -3.12 11.00
C GLY A 31 13.46 -4.51 10.37
N LYS A 32 14.00 -5.51 11.07
CA LYS A 32 13.98 -6.91 10.65
C LYS A 32 12.54 -7.42 10.55
N PRO A 33 12.08 -7.85 9.35
CA PRO A 33 10.77 -8.48 9.22
C PRO A 33 10.70 -9.80 10.00
N PRO A 34 9.52 -10.18 10.50
CA PRO A 34 9.38 -11.42 11.23
C PRO A 34 9.56 -12.66 10.36
N ALA A 35 10.35 -13.61 10.84
CA ALA A 35 10.60 -14.86 10.11
C ALA A 35 9.31 -15.64 9.80
N GLY A 36 8.27 -15.51 10.63
CA GLY A 36 6.97 -16.16 10.44
C GLY A 36 6.01 -15.44 9.48
N ASN A 37 6.35 -14.27 8.93
CA ASN A 37 5.48 -13.56 7.99
C ASN A 37 6.27 -12.63 7.04
N ALA A 38 6.31 -12.97 5.75
CA ALA A 38 7.04 -12.22 4.73
C ALA A 38 6.41 -10.90 4.29
N ASN A 39 5.22 -10.51 4.75
CA ASN A 39 4.51 -9.33 4.24
C ASN A 39 5.37 -8.05 4.28
N TYR A 40 5.97 -7.74 5.43
CA TYR A 40 6.86 -6.58 5.57
C TYR A 40 8.25 -6.81 4.97
N ALA A 41 8.65 -8.06 4.72
CA ALA A 41 9.85 -8.36 3.95
C ALA A 41 9.65 -7.97 2.48
N TRP A 42 8.47 -8.24 1.91
CA TRP A 42 8.11 -7.83 0.55
C TRP A 42 8.06 -6.30 0.40
N LEU A 43 7.39 -5.59 1.32
CA LEU A 43 7.33 -4.12 1.29
C LEU A 43 8.72 -3.50 1.30
N GLN A 44 9.58 -3.94 2.22
CA GLN A 44 10.95 -3.42 2.33
C GLN A 44 11.81 -3.80 1.12
N HIS A 45 11.66 -5.02 0.58
CA HIS A 45 12.35 -5.44 -0.64
C HIS A 45 11.95 -4.60 -1.86
N ILE A 46 10.65 -4.35 -2.04
CA ILE A 46 10.11 -3.53 -3.14
C ILE A 46 10.61 -2.10 -3.00
N LEU A 47 10.50 -1.52 -1.81
CA LEU A 47 10.96 -0.16 -1.53
C LEU A 47 12.48 -0.03 -1.72
N TRP A 48 13.27 -1.05 -1.35
CA TRP A 48 14.70 -1.09 -1.61
C TRP A 48 15.02 -1.01 -3.09
N HIS A 49 14.26 -1.69 -3.97
CA HIS A 49 14.48 -1.67 -5.42
C HIS A 49 13.79 -0.52 -6.16
N LEU A 50 13.05 0.33 -5.47
CA LEU A 50 12.41 1.48 -6.09
C LEU A 50 13.42 2.59 -6.45
N ALA A 51 13.31 3.19 -7.63
CA ALA A 51 14.08 4.37 -8.03
C ALA A 51 13.72 5.58 -7.14
N PRO A 52 14.57 6.61 -7.01
CA PRO A 52 14.31 7.78 -6.17
C PRO A 52 12.94 8.44 -6.41
N ASP A 53 12.54 8.59 -7.67
CA ASP A 53 11.23 9.15 -8.05
C ASP A 53 10.17 8.07 -8.33
N GLY A 54 10.45 6.81 -8.01
CA GLY A 54 9.59 5.69 -8.33
C GLY A 54 8.35 5.57 -7.44
N THR A 55 7.36 4.82 -7.93
CA THR A 55 6.13 4.47 -7.20
C THR A 55 5.88 2.97 -7.26
N ALA A 56 5.46 2.36 -6.16
CA ALA A 56 5.06 0.96 -6.12
C ALA A 56 3.61 0.80 -5.70
N GLY A 57 2.94 -0.23 -6.22
CA GLY A 57 1.63 -0.70 -5.78
C GLY A 57 1.72 -2.17 -5.39
N VAL A 58 1.39 -2.49 -4.14
CA VAL A 58 1.55 -3.84 -3.56
C VAL A 58 0.23 -4.32 -2.98
N VAL A 59 -0.22 -5.50 -3.42
CA VAL A 59 -1.37 -6.18 -2.84
C VAL A 59 -0.91 -6.96 -1.61
N LEU A 60 -1.56 -6.78 -0.46
CA LEU A 60 -1.31 -7.56 0.76
C LEU A 60 -2.61 -7.87 1.51
N ALA A 61 -2.58 -8.87 2.39
CA ALA A 61 -3.68 -9.14 3.31
C ALA A 61 -3.97 -7.94 4.23
N ASN A 62 -5.26 -7.73 4.57
CA ASN A 62 -5.69 -6.61 5.43
C ASN A 62 -4.98 -6.57 6.79
N GLY A 63 -4.59 -7.74 7.33
CA GLY A 63 -3.83 -7.81 8.57
C GLY A 63 -2.53 -6.99 8.55
N SER A 64 -1.93 -6.79 7.37
CA SER A 64 -0.74 -5.94 7.21
C SER A 64 -0.95 -4.50 7.69
N MET A 65 -2.18 -3.96 7.60
CA MET A 65 -2.47 -2.56 7.95
C MET A 65 -2.51 -2.29 9.45
N SER A 66 -2.80 -3.30 10.28
CA SER A 66 -3.11 -3.08 11.70
C SER A 66 -2.43 -4.06 12.67
N SER A 67 -1.85 -5.15 12.16
CA SER A 67 -1.18 -6.14 13.01
C SER A 67 -0.05 -5.49 13.82
N ASN A 68 -0.02 -5.84 15.11
CA ASN A 68 1.07 -5.52 16.04
C ASN A 68 1.89 -6.76 16.40
N GLN A 69 1.63 -7.90 15.74
CA GLN A 69 2.38 -9.13 15.98
C GLN A 69 3.78 -9.01 15.38
N ASN A 70 4.74 -9.70 15.98
CA ASN A 70 6.05 -9.99 15.39
C ASN A 70 6.71 -8.77 14.70
N SER A 71 6.92 -7.67 15.44
CA SER A 71 7.52 -6.41 14.97
C SER A 71 6.82 -5.65 13.83
N GLU A 72 5.71 -6.14 13.27
CA GLU A 72 5.01 -5.49 12.14
C GLU A 72 4.54 -4.07 12.46
N GLY A 73 4.07 -3.83 13.69
CA GLY A 73 3.66 -2.50 14.15
C GLY A 73 4.82 -1.49 14.17
N GLU A 74 6.00 -1.93 14.60
CA GLU A 74 7.20 -1.07 14.66
C GLU A 74 7.75 -0.79 13.26
N ILE A 75 7.77 -1.80 12.37
CA ILE A 75 8.20 -1.61 10.98
C ILE A 75 7.23 -0.65 10.28
N ARG A 76 5.91 -0.84 10.45
CA ARG A 76 4.88 0.05 9.90
C ARG A 76 5.09 1.49 10.37
N ARG A 77 5.27 1.68 11.69
CA ARG A 77 5.54 2.99 12.29
C ARG A 77 6.74 3.65 11.62
N ARG A 78 7.88 2.95 11.52
CA ARG A 78 9.10 3.50 10.90
C ARG A 78 8.92 3.83 9.42
N MET A 79 8.16 3.03 8.67
CA MET A 79 7.83 3.34 7.27
C MET A 79 6.93 4.57 7.14
N VAL A 80 5.98 4.75 8.05
CA VAL A 80 5.12 5.94 8.12
C VAL A 80 5.92 7.18 8.51
N GLU A 81 6.73 7.11 9.56
CA GLU A 81 7.60 8.20 10.02
C GLU A 81 8.65 8.59 8.97
N ALA A 82 9.12 7.65 8.15
CA ALA A 82 10.01 7.90 7.02
C ALA A 82 9.30 8.44 5.77
N ASP A 83 7.98 8.64 5.83
CA ASP A 83 7.17 9.23 4.76
C ASP A 83 7.18 8.43 3.44
N VAL A 84 7.39 7.11 3.51
CA VAL A 84 7.47 6.23 2.32
C VAL A 84 6.17 5.55 1.95
N VAL A 85 5.17 5.58 2.83
CA VAL A 85 3.80 5.13 2.56
C VAL A 85 3.03 6.28 1.93
N ASP A 86 2.53 6.12 0.71
CA ASP A 86 1.89 7.21 -0.06
C ASP A 86 0.36 7.14 0.03
N CYS A 87 -0.20 5.95 -0.21
CA CYS A 87 -1.64 5.73 -0.16
C CYS A 87 -1.96 4.31 0.32
N MET A 88 -3.03 4.19 1.10
CA MET A 88 -3.58 2.95 1.60
C MET A 88 -4.99 2.75 1.05
N VAL A 89 -5.25 1.63 0.39
CA VAL A 89 -6.59 1.30 -0.14
C VAL A 89 -7.11 0.02 0.52
N ALA A 90 -8.17 0.12 1.31
CA ALA A 90 -8.90 -1.04 1.80
C ALA A 90 -9.84 -1.55 0.70
N LEU A 91 -9.58 -2.75 0.17
CA LEU A 91 -10.39 -3.30 -0.92
C LEU A 91 -11.61 -4.07 -0.38
N PRO A 92 -12.65 -4.27 -1.20
CA PRO A 92 -13.72 -5.20 -0.87
C PRO A 92 -13.21 -6.60 -0.49
N GLY A 93 -13.91 -7.26 0.43
CA GLY A 93 -13.78 -8.70 0.58
C GLY A 93 -14.25 -9.40 -0.70
N GLN A 94 -13.97 -10.71 -0.82
CA GLN A 94 -14.48 -11.55 -1.91
C GLN A 94 -13.98 -11.19 -3.32
N LEU A 95 -12.88 -10.44 -3.44
CA LEU A 95 -12.26 -10.13 -4.75
C LEU A 95 -11.41 -11.27 -5.31
N PHE A 96 -10.76 -12.07 -4.46
CA PHE A 96 -9.85 -13.12 -4.91
C PHE A 96 -10.58 -14.44 -5.12
N TYR A 97 -10.27 -15.10 -6.23
CA TYR A 97 -10.77 -16.45 -6.52
C TYR A 97 -10.20 -17.52 -5.59
N SER A 98 -8.96 -17.36 -5.15
CA SER A 98 -8.17 -18.39 -4.46
C SER A 98 -8.09 -18.22 -2.94
N THR A 99 -8.55 -17.10 -2.39
CA THR A 99 -8.50 -16.84 -0.95
C THR A 99 -9.66 -15.97 -0.48
N GLN A 100 -10.17 -16.29 0.71
CA GLN A 100 -11.16 -15.48 1.41
C GLN A 100 -10.53 -14.33 2.21
N ILE A 101 -9.19 -14.28 2.28
CA ILE A 101 -8.46 -13.22 2.99
C ILE A 101 -8.74 -11.89 2.28
N PRO A 102 -9.37 -10.91 2.94
CA PRO A 102 -9.52 -9.58 2.39
C PRO A 102 -8.14 -8.94 2.20
N ALA A 103 -7.95 -8.24 1.08
CA ALA A 103 -6.70 -7.58 0.76
C ALA A 103 -6.83 -6.05 0.74
N CYS A 104 -5.67 -5.41 0.76
CA CYS A 104 -5.49 -3.98 0.65
C CYS A 104 -4.38 -3.70 -0.37
N LEU A 105 -4.33 -2.45 -0.82
CA LEU A 105 -3.21 -1.93 -1.60
C LEU A 105 -2.37 -1.02 -0.72
N TRP A 106 -1.07 -1.26 -0.75
CA TRP A 106 -0.05 -0.34 -0.28
C TRP A 106 0.54 0.37 -1.50
N PHE A 107 0.43 1.70 -1.54
CA PHE A 107 1.21 2.52 -2.45
C PHE A 107 2.41 3.08 -1.71
N LEU A 108 3.60 2.89 -2.29
CA LEU A 108 4.86 3.33 -1.72
C LEU A 108 5.58 4.28 -2.67
N THR A 109 6.31 5.24 -2.13
CA THR A 109 7.22 6.09 -2.88
C THR A 109 8.46 6.42 -2.04
N ARG A 110 9.54 6.84 -2.71
CA ARG A 110 10.75 7.34 -2.05
C ARG A 110 10.77 8.86 -1.92
N THR A 111 9.89 9.56 -2.62
CA THR A 111 9.75 11.01 -2.51
C THR A 111 8.32 11.45 -2.80
N LYS A 112 7.78 12.28 -1.92
CA LYS A 112 6.48 12.94 -2.07
C LYS A 112 6.59 14.35 -2.65
N LYS A 113 7.77 14.71 -3.17
CA LYS A 113 8.06 15.98 -3.83
C LYS A 113 8.64 15.73 -5.22
N GLN A 114 7.89 15.00 -6.04
CA GLN A 114 8.26 14.69 -7.43
C GLN A 114 7.92 15.88 -8.35
N LYS A 115 8.69 16.05 -9.42
CA LYS A 115 8.39 17.08 -10.43
C LYS A 115 7.06 16.78 -11.12
N GLY A 116 6.19 17.78 -11.20
CA GLY A 116 4.91 17.70 -11.92
C GLY A 116 3.70 17.35 -11.06
N TRP A 117 3.91 17.04 -9.78
CA TRP A 117 2.88 16.79 -8.77
C TRP A 117 3.01 17.81 -7.64
N ARG A 118 2.01 17.88 -6.74
CA ARG A 118 2.10 18.75 -5.57
C ARG A 118 3.10 18.19 -4.54
N ASP A 119 3.60 19.07 -3.68
CA ASP A 119 4.32 18.64 -2.47
C ASP A 119 3.29 18.05 -1.50
N ARG A 120 3.43 16.76 -1.18
CA ARG A 120 2.54 16.01 -0.28
C ARG A 120 3.30 15.34 0.87
N ARG A 121 4.50 15.84 1.18
CA ARG A 121 5.32 15.32 2.28
C ARG A 121 4.58 15.42 3.61
N GLY A 122 4.65 14.36 4.41
CA GLY A 122 3.94 14.27 5.69
C GLY A 122 2.43 14.01 5.58
N GLU A 123 1.92 13.77 4.37
CA GLU A 123 0.53 13.39 4.12
C GLU A 123 0.43 11.97 3.57
N MET A 124 -0.63 11.26 3.94
CA MET A 124 -0.98 9.94 3.42
C MET A 124 -2.44 9.91 3.02
N LEU A 125 -2.73 9.34 1.85
CA LEU A 125 -4.11 9.13 1.43
C LEU A 125 -4.65 7.79 1.95
N PHE A 126 -5.82 7.81 2.55
CA PHE A 126 -6.58 6.60 2.88
C PHE A 126 -7.82 6.54 1.99
N ILE A 127 -8.03 5.41 1.32
CA ILE A 127 -9.23 5.11 0.52
C ILE A 127 -9.91 3.85 1.08
N ASP A 128 -11.17 3.97 1.45
CA ASP A 128 -12.04 2.86 1.81
C ASP A 128 -12.90 2.44 0.61
N ALA A 129 -12.39 1.49 -0.16
CA ALA A 129 -13.09 0.90 -1.29
C ALA A 129 -13.96 -0.30 -0.91
N ARG A 130 -14.09 -0.66 0.38
CA ARG A 130 -14.74 -1.92 0.81
C ARG A 130 -16.20 -2.07 0.34
N LYS A 131 -16.89 -0.94 0.11
CA LYS A 131 -18.28 -0.89 -0.34
C LYS A 131 -18.45 -0.88 -1.87
N LEU A 132 -17.36 -0.77 -2.62
CA LEU A 132 -17.38 -0.76 -4.09
C LEU A 132 -17.52 -2.18 -4.66
N GLY A 133 -17.65 -2.29 -5.97
CA GLY A 133 -17.77 -3.56 -6.68
C GLY A 133 -19.20 -4.09 -6.77
N LYS A 134 -19.38 -5.05 -7.68
CA LYS A 134 -20.64 -5.77 -7.91
C LYS A 134 -20.46 -7.25 -7.61
N LEU A 135 -21.49 -7.87 -7.03
CA LEU A 135 -21.53 -9.32 -6.92
C LEU A 135 -21.73 -9.91 -8.31
N VAL A 136 -20.81 -10.78 -8.71
CA VAL A 136 -20.86 -11.49 -10.00
C VAL A 136 -21.34 -12.93 -9.82
N ASP A 137 -21.22 -13.46 -8.60
CA ASP A 137 -21.88 -14.68 -8.15
C ASP A 137 -22.23 -14.56 -6.65
N ARG A 138 -22.68 -15.65 -6.02
CA ARG A 138 -23.11 -15.65 -4.60
C ARG A 138 -22.00 -15.28 -3.61
N THR A 139 -20.74 -15.40 -4.03
CA THR A 139 -19.56 -15.31 -3.15
C THR A 139 -18.47 -14.42 -3.69
N ARG A 140 -18.53 -13.99 -4.96
CA ARG A 140 -17.49 -13.20 -5.62
C ARG A 140 -17.97 -11.80 -5.95
N ARG A 141 -17.08 -10.85 -5.70
CA ARG A 141 -17.22 -9.45 -6.06
C ARG A 141 -16.16 -9.08 -7.09
N GLU A 142 -16.52 -8.23 -8.02
CA GLU A 142 -15.59 -7.63 -8.98
C GLU A 142 -15.73 -6.11 -8.93
N LEU A 143 -14.59 -5.40 -8.99
CA LEU A 143 -14.59 -3.95 -9.20
C LEU A 143 -14.92 -3.69 -10.68
N THR A 144 -15.87 -2.80 -10.93
CA THR A 144 -16.13 -2.36 -12.30
C THR A 144 -15.05 -1.38 -12.77
N ASP A 145 -14.99 -1.11 -14.07
CA ASP A 145 -14.12 -0.05 -14.60
C ASP A 145 -14.40 1.31 -13.95
N GLU A 146 -15.67 1.60 -13.63
CA GLU A 146 -16.08 2.81 -12.89
C GLU A 146 -15.53 2.83 -11.46
N ASP A 147 -15.53 1.69 -10.76
CA ASP A 147 -14.96 1.57 -9.42
C ASP A 147 -13.45 1.78 -9.45
N VAL A 148 -12.76 1.18 -10.43
CA VAL A 148 -11.31 1.33 -10.62
C VAL A 148 -10.97 2.77 -10.98
N ALA A 149 -11.70 3.39 -11.91
CA ALA A 149 -11.53 4.79 -12.28
C ALA A 149 -11.74 5.70 -11.06
N ARG A 150 -12.79 5.48 -10.27
CA ARG A 150 -13.04 6.26 -9.05
C ARG A 150 -11.88 6.20 -8.06
N ILE A 151 -11.30 5.02 -7.82
CA ILE A 151 -10.14 4.87 -6.92
C ILE A 151 -8.91 5.57 -7.50
N ALA A 152 -8.62 5.34 -8.79
CA ALA A 152 -7.46 5.90 -9.48
C ALA A 152 -7.54 7.43 -9.56
N ASP A 153 -8.68 7.99 -9.98
CA ASP A 153 -8.91 9.42 -10.10
C ASP A 153 -8.80 10.12 -8.74
N THR A 154 -9.31 9.50 -7.67
CA THR A 154 -9.17 10.03 -6.31
C THR A 154 -7.70 10.13 -5.90
N TYR A 155 -6.91 9.09 -6.18
CA TYR A 155 -5.48 9.10 -5.89
C TYR A 155 -4.71 10.10 -6.76
N HIS A 156 -5.00 10.18 -8.06
CA HIS A 156 -4.35 11.14 -8.97
C HIS A 156 -4.69 12.60 -8.63
N ALA A 157 -5.95 12.87 -8.24
CA ALA A 157 -6.38 14.19 -7.77
C ALA A 157 -5.64 14.56 -6.49
N TRP A 158 -5.58 13.63 -5.52
CA TRP A 158 -4.82 13.83 -4.28
C TRP A 158 -3.33 14.02 -4.53
N ARG A 159 -2.74 13.29 -5.49
CA ARG A 159 -1.33 13.43 -5.87
C ARG A 159 -1.03 14.76 -6.57
N GLY A 160 -2.05 15.46 -7.08
CA GLY A 160 -1.93 16.76 -7.72
C GLY A 160 -1.54 16.66 -9.20
N GLU A 161 -2.06 15.67 -9.91
CA GLU A 161 -1.87 15.56 -11.36
C GLU A 161 -2.65 16.64 -12.12
N LYS A 162 -2.02 17.22 -13.16
CA LYS A 162 -2.54 18.39 -13.90
C LYS A 162 -3.97 18.23 -14.42
N ASN A 163 -4.40 17.01 -14.75
CA ASN A 163 -5.69 16.71 -15.35
C ASN A 163 -6.63 15.90 -14.43
N ALA A 164 -6.26 15.69 -13.16
CA ALA A 164 -7.03 14.82 -12.26
C ALA A 164 -8.11 15.57 -11.45
N GLY A 165 -8.28 16.88 -11.68
CA GLY A 165 -9.23 17.71 -10.95
C GLY A 165 -8.75 18.05 -9.53
N LYS A 166 -9.67 18.58 -8.72
CA LYS A 166 -9.39 18.98 -7.34
C LYS A 166 -9.73 17.83 -6.38
N TYR A 167 -8.82 17.52 -5.47
CA TYR A 167 -9.06 16.58 -4.38
C TYR A 167 -9.90 17.19 -3.26
N GLU A 168 -10.81 16.39 -2.70
CA GLU A 168 -11.57 16.68 -1.48
C GLU A 168 -11.76 15.40 -0.67
N ASP A 169 -11.75 15.51 0.66
CA ASP A 169 -12.09 14.40 1.56
C ASP A 169 -13.57 14.02 1.40
N ILE A 170 -13.86 12.73 1.36
CA ILE A 170 -15.23 12.22 1.22
C ILE A 170 -15.52 11.27 2.38
N PRO A 171 -16.42 11.64 3.32
CA PRO A 171 -16.78 10.79 4.45
C PRO A 171 -17.16 9.37 4.03
N GLY A 172 -16.47 8.39 4.60
CA GLY A 172 -16.68 6.97 4.31
C GLY A 172 -16.10 6.47 2.99
N PHE A 173 -15.29 7.28 2.29
CA PHE A 173 -14.61 6.87 1.06
C PHE A 173 -13.13 7.26 1.03
N CYS A 174 -12.75 8.52 1.28
CA CYS A 174 -11.34 8.92 1.29
C CYS A 174 -11.04 10.02 2.30
N LYS A 175 -9.80 10.02 2.81
CA LYS A 175 -9.26 11.07 3.68
C LYS A 175 -7.76 11.24 3.46
N SER A 176 -7.29 12.47 3.30
CA SER A 176 -5.89 12.83 3.41
C SER A 176 -5.55 13.06 4.88
N ALA A 177 -4.66 12.26 5.45
CA ALA A 177 -4.24 12.37 6.84
C ALA A 177 -2.78 12.83 6.93
N THR A 178 -2.49 13.66 7.92
CA THR A 178 -1.13 14.05 8.30
C THR A 178 -0.45 12.96 9.14
N LEU A 179 0.87 13.03 9.28
CA LEU A 179 1.62 12.11 10.15
C LEU A 179 1.10 12.09 11.59
N ASP A 180 0.66 13.23 12.14
CA ASP A 180 0.13 13.32 13.51
C ASP A 180 -1.25 12.65 13.68
N GLU A 181 -1.98 12.44 12.59
CA GLU A 181 -3.30 11.79 12.59
C GLU A 181 -3.22 10.27 12.46
N VAL A 182 -2.06 9.71 12.09
CA VAL A 182 -1.84 8.28 11.79
C VAL A 182 -1.10 7.58 12.93
#